data_AF-A0A8S2IXN0-F1
#
_entry.id   AF-A0A8S2IXN0-F1
#
_cell.length_a   1.000
_cell.length_b   1.000
_cell.length_c   1.000
_cell.angle_alpha   90.00
_cell.angle_beta   90.00
_cell.angle_gamma   90.00
#
_symmetry.space_group_name_H-M   'P 1'
#
loop_
_entity.id
_entity.type
_entity.pdbx_description
1 polymer ?
#
loop_
_entity_poly.entity_id
_entity_poly.type
_entity_poly.pdbx_seq_one_letter_code
_entity_poly.pdbx_strand_id
1 'polypeptide(L)'
;MLGFGIYFARSIKGTFGKARFNGAIIAAEIRMGNVKEVDYNQLSTVRNTDRWYPEFNTVYYAHQDDQRDEFCIYDETQIIRWIIVIDERYDSKLQEYGLNVEYNDTRYFCC
;
A
#
# COMPACT_ATOMS: atom_id res chain seq x y z
N MET A 1 -3.03 12.61 0.47
CA MET A 1 -3.55 12.15 -0.85
C MET A 1 -2.76 12.83 -1.96
N LEU A 2 -1.98 12.03 -2.66
CA LEU A 2 -0.87 12.33 -3.56
C LEU A 2 -1.27 12.21 -5.05
N GLY A 3 -2.53 12.47 -5.40
CA GLY A 3 -3.07 12.34 -6.76
C GLY A 3 -3.88 11.06 -7.01
N PHE A 4 -4.14 10.72 -8.26
CA PHE A 4 -4.73 9.41 -8.59
C PHE A 4 -3.64 8.34 -8.66
N GLY A 5 -3.91 7.16 -8.10
CA GLY A 5 -2.97 6.04 -8.07
C GLY A 5 -3.22 5.06 -6.92
N ILE A 6 -2.28 4.14 -6.72
CA ILE A 6 -2.34 3.09 -5.70
C ILE A 6 -1.48 3.51 -4.51
N TYR A 7 -2.12 3.57 -3.34
CA TYR A 7 -1.54 4.14 -2.14
C TYR A 7 -1.07 3.09 -1.16
N PHE A 8 0.14 3.29 -0.66
CA PHE A 8 0.74 2.47 0.38
C PHE A 8 1.20 3.36 1.53
N ALA A 9 1.18 2.80 2.73
CA ALA A 9 1.86 3.36 3.88
C ALA A 9 3.16 2.58 4.11
N ARG A 10 4.22 3.26 4.55
CA ARG A 10 5.50 2.60 4.89
C ARG A 10 5.37 1.68 6.10
N SER A 11 4.50 2.03 7.04
CA SER A 11 4.28 1.28 8.28
C SER A 11 2.89 0.64 8.32
N ILE A 12 2.81 -0.56 8.91
CA ILE A 12 1.54 -1.23 9.23
C ILE A 12 0.67 -0.34 10.12
N LYS A 13 1.29 0.42 11.04
CA LYS A 13 0.58 1.33 11.94
C LYS A 13 -0.15 2.44 11.18
N GLY A 14 0.47 2.98 10.13
CA GLY A 14 -0.14 3.95 9.23
C GLY A 14 -1.34 3.39 8.46
N THR A 15 -1.38 2.08 8.23
CA THR A 15 -2.49 1.39 7.54
C THR A 15 -3.69 1.11 8.45
N PHE A 16 -3.50 0.90 9.76
CA PHE A 16 -4.61 0.58 10.67
C PHE A 16 -5.73 1.63 10.67
N GLY A 17 -5.38 2.92 10.57
CA GLY A 17 -6.36 4.00 10.47
C GLY A 17 -7.28 3.89 9.25
N LYS A 18 -6.81 3.25 8.17
CA LYS A 18 -7.60 3.03 6.94
C LYS A 18 -8.50 1.79 7.05
N ALA A 19 -8.04 0.74 7.73
CA ALA A 19 -8.79 -0.50 7.94
C ALA A 19 -9.81 -0.44 9.10
N ARG A 20 -9.94 0.70 9.80
CA ARG A 20 -10.89 0.89 10.93
C ARG A 20 -10.84 -0.25 11.97
N PHE A 21 -9.63 -0.77 12.22
CA PHE A 21 -9.35 -1.85 13.16
C PHE A 21 -9.95 -3.21 12.86
N ASN A 22 -10.68 -3.44 11.75
CA ASN A 22 -11.22 -4.75 11.39
C ASN A 22 -10.89 -5.09 9.94
N GLY A 23 -10.24 -6.22 9.69
CA GLY A 23 -10.07 -6.78 8.34
C GLY A 23 -8.65 -7.23 8.02
N ALA A 24 -8.30 -7.10 6.75
CA ALA A 24 -7.04 -7.60 6.20
C ALA A 24 -6.10 -6.46 5.80
N ILE A 25 -4.79 -6.71 5.87
CA ILE A 25 -3.73 -5.80 5.46
C ILE A 25 -3.03 -6.42 4.25
N ILE A 26 -2.86 -5.64 3.18
CA ILE A 26 -2.01 -6.05 2.06
C ILE A 26 -0.61 -5.50 2.30
N ALA A 27 0.37 -6.39 2.40
CA ALA A 27 1.78 -6.03 2.34
C ALA A 27 2.30 -6.38 0.95
N ALA A 28 2.90 -5.41 0.27
CA ALA A 28 3.35 -5.55 -1.11
C ALA A 28 4.81 -5.16 -1.26
N GLU A 29 5.54 -5.93 -2.09
CA GLU A 29 6.84 -5.52 -2.60
C GLU A 29 6.63 -4.65 -3.83
N ILE A 30 7.14 -3.42 -3.78
CA ILE A 30 6.92 -2.40 -4.80
C ILE A 30 8.24 -2.02 -5.48
N ARG A 31 8.26 -2.06 -6.80
CA ARG A 31 9.32 -1.46 -7.62
C ARG A 31 9.08 0.05 -7.71
N MET A 32 9.69 0.79 -6.80
CA MET A 32 9.48 2.25 -6.68
C MET A 32 9.91 3.07 -7.92
N GLY A 33 10.90 2.60 -8.69
CA GLY A 33 11.42 3.34 -9.85
C GLY A 33 11.98 4.72 -9.46
N ASN A 34 11.75 5.72 -10.30
CA ASN A 34 12.09 7.11 -9.99
C ASN A 34 11.07 7.71 -9.01
N VAL A 35 11.55 8.17 -7.85
CA VAL A 35 10.72 8.68 -6.77
C VAL A 35 10.80 10.20 -6.70
N LYS A 36 9.63 10.85 -6.72
CA LYS A 36 9.51 12.27 -6.40
C LYS A 36 9.05 12.42 -4.96
N GLU A 37 9.93 12.90 -4.11
CA GLU A 37 9.55 13.34 -2.78
C GLU A 37 8.84 14.70 -2.86
N VAL A 38 7.72 14.80 -2.14
CA VAL A 38 6.94 16.04 -1.99
C VAL A 38 6.83 16.38 -0.51
N ASP A 39 6.78 17.67 -0.20
CA ASP A 39 6.50 18.17 1.13
C ASP A 39 5.01 18.55 1.31
N TYR A 40 4.64 18.94 2.53
CA TYR A 40 3.28 19.38 2.85
C TYR A 40 2.79 20.54 1.97
N ASN A 41 3.67 21.48 1.64
CA ASN A 41 3.32 22.66 0.84
C ASN A 41 3.05 22.29 -0.62
N GLN A 42 3.64 21.20 -1.09
CA GLN A 42 3.46 20.64 -2.42
C GLN A 42 2.28 19.66 -2.52
N LEU A 43 1.59 19.32 -1.42
CA LEU A 43 0.44 18.41 -1.48
C LEU A 43 -0.72 18.98 -2.32
N SER A 44 -0.92 20.29 -2.28
CA SER A 44 -2.00 20.96 -3.02
C SER A 44 -1.83 20.83 -4.54
N THR A 45 -0.59 20.67 -5.00
CA THR A 45 -0.27 20.63 -6.42
C THR A 45 -0.40 19.24 -7.03
N VAL A 46 -0.33 18.20 -6.19
CA VAL A 46 -0.56 16.79 -6.59
C VAL A 46 -1.99 16.33 -6.32
N ARG A 47 -2.75 17.03 -5.47
CA ARG A 47 -4.10 16.63 -5.08
C ARG A 47 -5.06 16.69 -6.29
N ASN A 48 -5.81 15.61 -6.51
CA ASN A 48 -6.80 15.46 -7.58
C ASN A 48 -6.24 15.52 -9.01
N THR A 49 -4.95 15.25 -9.22
CA THR A 49 -4.34 15.17 -10.56
C THR A 49 -3.93 13.74 -10.89
N ASP A 50 -4.02 13.37 -12.17
CA ASP A 50 -3.71 12.01 -12.63
C ASP A 50 -2.21 11.74 -12.57
N ARG A 51 -1.38 12.66 -13.07
CA ARG A 51 0.09 12.53 -13.05
C ARG A 51 0.78 13.87 -13.21
N TRP A 52 1.23 14.45 -12.09
CA TRP A 52 1.87 15.78 -12.09
C TRP A 52 3.37 15.73 -12.44
N TYR A 53 4.01 14.58 -12.19
CA TYR A 53 5.43 14.36 -12.42
C TYR A 53 5.61 13.20 -13.41
N PRO A 54 5.53 13.43 -14.74
CA PRO A 54 5.48 12.37 -15.74
C PRO A 54 6.74 11.51 -15.77
N GLU A 55 7.89 12.08 -15.38
CA GLU A 55 9.18 11.38 -15.33
C GLU A 55 9.34 10.46 -14.12
N PHE A 56 8.42 10.54 -13.16
CA PHE A 56 8.48 9.79 -11.92
C PHE A 56 7.43 8.68 -11.94
N ASN A 57 7.80 7.56 -11.32
CA ASN A 57 6.94 6.39 -11.17
C ASN A 57 6.18 6.43 -9.84
N THR A 58 6.74 7.12 -8.84
CA THR A 58 6.19 7.16 -7.49
C THR A 58 6.31 8.55 -6.90
N VAL A 59 5.24 8.99 -6.24
CA VAL A 59 5.27 10.17 -5.37
C VAL A 59 5.34 9.70 -3.93
N TYR A 60 6.30 10.23 -3.19
CA TYR A 60 6.54 9.91 -1.79
C TYR A 60 6.28 11.15 -0.94
N TYR A 61 5.52 11.01 0.13
CA TYR A 61 5.33 12.06 1.12
C TYR A 61 5.93 11.62 2.45
N ALA A 62 7.07 12.24 2.76
CA ALA A 62 7.74 12.11 4.05
C ALA A 62 7.00 12.97 5.07
N HIS A 63 6.31 12.31 5.99
CA HIS A 63 5.69 12.97 7.13
C HIS A 63 6.76 13.33 8.17
N GLN A 64 6.43 14.25 9.09
CA GLN A 64 7.30 14.51 10.25
C GLN A 64 7.46 13.27 11.16
N ASP A 65 6.46 12.39 11.15
CA ASP A 65 6.45 11.10 11.82
C ASP A 65 6.64 10.02 10.74
N ASP A 66 7.77 9.32 10.79
CA ASP A 66 8.17 8.32 9.78
C ASP A 66 7.21 7.11 9.73
N GLN A 67 6.40 6.91 10.78
CA GLN A 67 5.35 5.90 10.81
C GLN A 67 4.16 6.26 9.95
N ARG A 68 4.07 7.51 9.49
CA ARG A 68 2.95 8.03 8.71
C ARG A 68 3.27 8.23 7.24
N ASP A 69 4.52 8.00 6.84
CA ASP A 69 4.93 8.10 5.45
C ASP A 69 3.99 7.34 4.51
N GLU A 70 3.55 8.05 3.48
CA GLU A 70 2.70 7.50 2.43
C GLU A 70 3.36 7.69 1.06
N PHE A 71 3.16 6.72 0.19
CA PHE A 71 3.58 6.83 -1.20
C PHE A 71 2.49 6.33 -2.14
N CYS A 72 2.52 6.86 -3.36
CA CYS A 72 1.56 6.59 -4.40
C CYS A 72 2.29 6.15 -5.66
N ILE A 73 1.96 4.96 -6.16
CA ILE A 73 2.40 4.47 -7.47
C ILE A 73 1.32 4.72 -8.51
N TYR A 74 1.71 4.98 -9.76
CA TYR A 74 0.76 5.25 -10.84
C TYR A 74 0.40 4.01 -11.65
N ASP A 75 1.22 2.96 -11.58
CA ASP A 75 1.14 1.78 -12.44
C ASP A 75 1.15 0.51 -11.58
N GLU A 76 0.12 -0.33 -11.72
CA GLU A 76 -0.01 -1.59 -10.98
C GLU A 76 1.11 -2.59 -11.27
N THR A 77 1.79 -2.49 -12.42
CA THR A 77 2.93 -3.35 -12.77
C THR A 77 4.14 -3.11 -11.86
N GLN A 78 4.14 -2.03 -11.06
CA GLN A 78 5.14 -1.80 -10.02
C GLN A 78 4.94 -2.73 -8.81
N ILE A 79 3.79 -3.39 -8.66
CA ILE A 79 3.55 -4.38 -7.61
C ILE A 79 4.18 -5.72 -8.05
N ILE A 80 5.29 -6.10 -7.42
CA ILE A 80 6.03 -7.32 -7.78
C ILE A 80 5.35 -8.55 -7.19
N ARG A 81 5.02 -8.48 -5.90
CA ARG A 81 4.31 -9.53 -5.15
C ARG A 81 3.63 -8.92 -3.94
N TRP A 82 2.65 -9.64 -3.41
CA TRP A 82 1.92 -9.19 -2.22
C TRP A 82 1.45 -10.38 -1.40
N ILE A 83 1.20 -10.11 -0.12
CA ILE A 83 0.57 -11.02 0.81
C ILE A 83 -0.61 -10.32 1.47
N ILE A 84 -1.65 -11.07 1.81
CA ILE A 84 -2.74 -10.61 2.64
C ILE A 84 -2.49 -11.14 4.05
N VAL A 85 -2.40 -10.23 5.01
CA VAL A 85 -2.29 -10.52 6.44
C VAL A 85 -3.65 -10.27 7.06
N ILE A 86 -4.28 -11.31 7.59
CA ILE A 86 -5.55 -11.23 8.31
C ILE A 86 -5.26 -11.53 9.77
N ASP A 87 -5.59 -10.61 10.67
CA ASP A 87 -5.48 -10.85 12.12
C ASP A 87 -6.79 -11.53 12.58
N GLU A 88 -6.63 -12.69 13.23
CA GLU A 88 -7.73 -13.57 13.64
C GLU A 88 -8.79 -12.89 14.50
N ARG A 89 -8.43 -11.83 15.22
CA ARG A 89 -9.38 -11.06 16.02
C ARG A 89 -10.44 -10.36 15.19
N TYR A 90 -10.23 -10.23 13.88
CA TYR A 90 -11.01 -9.38 13.01
C TYR A 90 -11.78 -10.10 11.92
N ASP A 91 -11.67 -11.43 11.81
CA ASP A 91 -12.51 -12.20 10.89
C ASP A 91 -12.82 -13.60 11.42
N SER A 92 -14.04 -13.77 11.94
CA SER A 92 -14.55 -15.08 12.38
C SER A 92 -14.71 -16.07 11.22
N LYS A 93 -14.60 -15.62 9.97
CA LYS A 93 -14.71 -16.46 8.77
C LYS A 93 -13.38 -17.07 8.34
N LEU A 94 -12.25 -16.73 8.97
CA LEU A 94 -10.97 -17.39 8.69
C LEU A 94 -11.04 -18.91 8.86
N GLN A 95 -11.71 -19.36 9.92
CA GLN A 95 -11.95 -20.79 10.13
C GLN A 95 -12.96 -21.36 9.14
N GLU A 96 -14.00 -20.60 8.81
CA GLU A 96 -15.05 -21.01 7.85
C GLU A 96 -14.48 -21.23 6.43
N TYR A 97 -13.58 -20.35 6.00
CA TYR A 97 -12.93 -20.41 4.68
C TYR A 97 -11.62 -21.19 4.67
N GLY A 98 -11.21 -21.77 5.81
CA GLY A 98 -9.96 -22.51 5.93
C GLY A 98 -8.73 -21.66 5.56
N LEU A 99 -8.76 -20.36 5.85
CA LEU A 99 -7.64 -19.45 5.60
C LEU A 99 -6.58 -19.45 6.72
N ASN A 100 -6.82 -20.25 7.76
CA ASN A 100 -5.93 -20.50 8.89
C ASN A 100 -5.05 -21.75 8.71
N VAL A 101 -5.09 -22.39 7.55
CA VAL A 101 -4.25 -23.54 7.19
C VAL A 101 -3.43 -23.21 5.94
N GLU A 102 -2.12 -23.46 6.01
CA GLU A 102 -1.23 -23.31 4.86
C GLU A 102 -1.51 -24.45 3.87
N TYR A 103 -2.04 -24.15 2.69
CA TYR A 103 -2.27 -25.17 1.67
C TYR A 103 -0.93 -25.51 1.00
N ASN A 104 -0.64 -26.81 0.86
CA ASN A 104 0.54 -27.29 0.10
C ASN A 104 0.55 -26.80 -1.37
N ASP A 105 -0.61 -26.39 -1.91
CA ASP A 105 -0.77 -25.84 -3.26
C ASP A 105 -0.86 -24.29 -3.26
N THR A 106 -0.42 -23.63 -2.18
CA THR A 106 -0.21 -22.17 -2.16
C THR A 106 0.97 -21.86 -3.08
N ARG A 107 0.73 -21.88 -4.38
CA ARG A 107 1.71 -21.55 -5.40
C ARG A 107 1.93 -20.06 -5.34
N TYR A 108 3.15 -19.67 -4.99
CA TYR A 108 3.71 -18.37 -5.29
C TYR A 108 3.63 -18.17 -6.81
N PHE A 109 2.57 -17.53 -7.31
CA PHE A 109 2.56 -17.03 -8.68
C PHE A 109 3.39 -15.75 -8.70
N CYS A 110 4.71 -15.90 -8.75
CA CYS A 110 5.57 -14.87 -9.31
C CYS A 110 5.47 -14.99 -10.83
N CYS A 111 4.79 -14.04 -11.45
CA CYS A 111 4.80 -13.81 -12.90
C CYS A 111 5.98 -12.89 -13.24
#